data_AF-A9B3F2-F1
#
_entry.id   AF-A9B3F2-F1
#
_cell.length_a   1.000
_cell.length_b   1.000
_cell.length_c   1.000
_cell.angle_alpha   90.00
_cell.angle_beta   90.00
_cell.angle_gamma   90.00
#
_symmetry.space_group_name_H-M   'P 1'
#
loop_
_entity.id
_entity.type
_entity.pdbx_description
1 polymer ?
#
loop_
_entity_poly.entity_id
_entity_poly.type
_entity_poly.pdbx_seq_one_letter_code
_entity_poly.pdbx_strand_id
1 'polypeptide(L)'
;MRWRFGLLSCLSIILLSCASQTPDQPTPTAFGDLSAITAGTGYIQIFSGMPNPSWLLNANAVDAIQQVLQTATPATTRPEPPGLGYSGMYLELMSTGMPLRLTVFGEVIAVEQGASTHYLNDPNHVFERWLLEQARPQLQPAIYAMIKKNLP
;
A
#
# COMPACT_ATOMS: atom_id res chain seq x y z
N MET A 1 -43.37 25.87 -65.59
CA MET A 1 -44.44 24.85 -65.71
C MET A 1 -45.03 24.67 -64.31
N ARG A 2 -46.31 24.99 -64.13
CA ARG A 2 -47.01 25.09 -62.83
C ARG A 2 -47.73 23.76 -62.52
N TRP A 3 -47.86 23.44 -61.23
CA TRP A 3 -48.96 22.65 -60.62
C TRP A 3 -48.91 21.12 -60.88
N ARG A 4 -49.36 20.17 -60.04
CA ARG A 4 -50.16 20.14 -58.80
C ARG A 4 -50.31 18.66 -58.33
N PHE A 5 -50.68 18.47 -57.06
CA PHE A 5 -51.51 17.40 -56.45
C PHE A 5 -51.07 15.93 -56.51
N GLY A 6 -50.91 15.31 -55.34
CA GLY A 6 -51.93 14.39 -54.77
C GLY A 6 -51.30 12.99 -54.76
N LEU A 7 -51.62 12.02 -53.92
CA LEU A 7 -52.78 11.73 -53.09
C LEU A 7 -52.41 10.43 -52.32
N LEU A 8 -53.02 10.20 -51.16
CA LEU A 8 -53.31 8.89 -50.54
C LEU A 8 -52.11 7.98 -50.15
N SER A 9 -51.78 7.85 -48.86
CA SER A 9 -52.44 6.99 -47.86
C SER A 9 -52.37 5.49 -48.18
N CYS A 10 -51.54 4.76 -47.44
CA CYS A 10 -51.74 3.34 -47.15
C CYS A 10 -50.90 2.91 -45.93
N LEU A 11 -51.61 2.35 -44.94
CA LEU A 11 -51.22 1.22 -44.09
C LEU A 11 -49.92 1.35 -43.26
N SER A 12 -50.00 1.53 -41.95
CA SER A 12 -50.28 0.48 -40.94
C SER A 12 -49.02 -0.17 -40.37
N ILE A 13 -48.88 -0.01 -39.04
CA ILE A 13 -48.26 -0.96 -38.09
C ILE A 13 -46.72 -1.01 -38.20
N ILE A 14 -45.95 -0.72 -37.15
CA ILE A 14 -45.57 -1.70 -36.12
C ILE A 14 -45.11 -0.96 -34.86
N LEU A 15 -45.69 -1.36 -33.72
CA LEU A 15 -45.19 -1.10 -32.37
C LEU A 15 -43.80 -1.72 -32.24
N LEU A 16 -42.75 -0.90 -32.23
CA LEU A 16 -41.43 -1.31 -31.78
C LEU A 16 -41.17 -0.67 -30.42
N SER A 17 -41.56 -1.39 -29.37
CA SER A 17 -41.11 -1.13 -28.01
C SER A 17 -39.59 -1.09 -28.00
N CYS A 18 -39.03 0.11 -27.86
CA CYS A 18 -37.62 0.25 -27.53
C CYS A 18 -37.48 -0.18 -26.07
N ALA A 19 -37.25 -1.48 -25.86
CA ALA A 19 -36.78 -1.98 -24.58
C ALA A 19 -35.36 -1.44 -24.40
N SER A 20 -35.23 -0.28 -23.77
CA SER A 20 -33.95 0.26 -23.31
C SER A 20 -33.43 -0.68 -22.23
N GLN A 21 -32.64 -1.67 -22.62
CA GLN A 21 -31.83 -2.46 -21.72
C GLN A 21 -30.76 -1.53 -21.16
N THR A 22 -31.00 -0.97 -19.97
CA THR A 22 -29.93 -0.48 -19.11
C THR A 22 -29.07 -1.69 -18.73
N PRO A 23 -27.77 -1.70 -19.03
CA PRO A 23 -26.88 -2.67 -18.41
C PRO A 23 -26.98 -2.48 -16.91
N ASP A 24 -27.29 -3.55 -16.17
CA ASP A 24 -27.13 -3.61 -14.73
C ASP A 24 -25.71 -3.14 -14.40
N GLN A 25 -25.59 -1.91 -13.88
CA GLN A 25 -24.37 -1.53 -13.19
C GLN A 25 -24.28 -2.44 -11.96
N PRO A 26 -23.20 -3.21 -11.77
CA PRO A 26 -22.97 -3.82 -10.48
C PRO A 26 -22.95 -2.70 -9.44
N THR A 27 -23.86 -2.79 -8.48
CA THR A 27 -23.89 -1.99 -7.27
C THR A 27 -22.46 -1.85 -6.75
N PRO A 28 -21.95 -0.64 -6.47
CA PRO A 28 -20.73 -0.53 -5.68
C PRO A 28 -21.06 -1.08 -4.31
N THR A 29 -20.73 -2.36 -4.09
CA THR A 29 -20.84 -3.02 -2.79
C THR A 29 -20.11 -2.14 -1.79
N ALA A 30 -20.88 -1.63 -0.84
CA ALA A 30 -20.43 -0.81 0.26
C ALA A 30 -19.15 -1.42 0.86
N PHE A 31 -18.13 -0.58 0.99
CA PHE A 31 -16.91 -0.71 1.82
C PHE A 31 -16.82 -2.02 2.61
N GLY A 32 -16.41 -3.09 1.92
CA GLY A 32 -16.10 -4.36 2.56
C GLY A 32 -14.88 -4.21 3.45
N ASP A 33 -15.08 -4.36 4.75
CA ASP A 33 -14.09 -4.62 5.80
C ASP A 33 -12.69 -4.03 5.61
N LEU A 34 -12.49 -2.79 6.07
CA LEU A 34 -11.15 -2.20 6.24
C LEU A 34 -10.24 -3.06 7.16
N SER A 35 -10.85 -3.90 7.99
CA SER A 35 -10.24 -4.89 8.88
C SER A 35 -9.64 -6.10 8.16
N ALA A 36 -10.12 -6.43 6.96
CA ALA A 36 -9.59 -7.53 6.14
C ALA A 36 -8.41 -7.09 5.24
N ILE A 37 -8.09 -5.80 5.23
CA ILE A 37 -7.13 -5.16 4.32
C ILE A 37 -5.86 -4.70 5.04
N THR A 38 -5.81 -4.75 6.37
CA THR A 38 -4.66 -4.35 7.19
C THR A 38 -4.01 -5.59 7.81
N ALA A 39 -2.84 -5.96 7.31
CA ALA A 39 -2.06 -7.12 7.76
C ALA A 39 -0.88 -6.71 8.68
N GLY A 40 -0.64 -5.41 8.82
CA GLY A 40 0.34 -4.85 9.75
C GLY A 40 0.35 -3.32 9.76
N THR A 41 1.22 -2.76 10.59
CA THR A 41 1.43 -1.31 10.71
C THR A 41 2.91 -0.99 10.60
N GLY A 42 3.25 0.02 9.81
CA GLY A 42 4.60 0.60 9.78
C GLY A 42 4.66 1.93 10.51
N TYR A 43 5.83 2.25 11.06
CA TYR A 43 6.14 3.46 11.81
C TYR A 43 7.50 4.01 11.37
N ILE A 44 7.61 5.34 11.28
CA ILE A 44 8.85 6.03 10.93
C ILE A 44 9.45 6.63 12.18
N GLN A 45 10.67 6.23 12.52
CA GLN A 45 11.40 6.76 13.67
C GLN A 45 12.17 8.00 13.23
N ILE A 46 11.67 9.20 13.57
CA ILE A 46 12.27 10.44 13.07
C ILE A 46 12.16 11.68 13.96
N PHE A 47 11.16 11.76 14.85
CA PHE A 47 10.90 12.98 15.62
C PHE A 47 10.96 12.72 17.12
N SER A 48 11.96 13.28 17.79
CA SER A 48 12.00 13.34 19.23
C SER A 48 10.85 14.22 19.74
N GLY A 49 9.94 13.63 20.52
CA GLY A 49 8.82 14.35 21.16
C GLY A 49 7.53 14.47 20.34
N MET A 50 7.45 13.89 19.14
CA MET A 50 6.19 13.74 18.40
C MET A 50 5.87 12.26 18.19
N PRO A 51 4.58 11.88 18.05
CA PRO A 51 4.23 10.54 17.61
C PRO A 51 4.88 10.21 16.26
N ASN A 52 5.45 9.01 16.16
CA ASN A 52 6.02 8.52 14.92
C ASN A 52 4.93 8.47 13.83
N PRO A 53 5.17 9.04 12.63
CA PRO A 53 4.29 8.85 11.49
C PRO A 53 4.10 7.35 11.24
N SER A 54 2.86 6.93 11.00
CA SER A 54 2.52 5.54 10.74
C SER A 54 1.77 5.36 9.44
N TRP A 55 1.80 4.14 8.90
CA TRP A 55 1.02 3.74 7.72
C TRP A 55 0.56 2.29 7.87
N LEU A 56 -0.55 1.97 7.22
CA LEU A 56 -1.10 0.61 7.20
C LEU A 56 -0.44 -0.22 6.10
N LEU A 57 -0.11 -1.46 6.42
CA LEU A 57 0.39 -2.46 5.48
C LEU A 57 -0.76 -3.38 5.06
N ASN A 58 -0.94 -3.55 3.75
CA ASN A 58 -1.90 -4.51 3.21
C ASN A 58 -1.28 -5.90 3.06
N ALA A 59 -2.11 -6.90 2.76
CA ALA A 59 -1.68 -8.29 2.60
C ALA A 59 -0.54 -8.44 1.57
N ASN A 60 -0.65 -7.79 0.40
CA ASN A 60 0.40 -7.86 -0.63
C ASN A 60 1.76 -7.30 -0.14
N ALA A 61 1.73 -6.22 0.65
CA ALA A 61 2.94 -5.68 1.25
C ALA A 61 3.53 -6.66 2.27
N VAL A 62 2.70 -7.31 3.08
CA VAL A 62 3.15 -8.33 4.04
C VAL A 62 3.74 -9.56 3.33
N ASP A 63 3.14 -10.02 2.23
CA ASP A 63 3.67 -11.12 1.42
C ASP A 63 5.04 -10.76 0.83
N ALA A 64 5.19 -9.54 0.31
CA ALA A 64 6.47 -9.05 -0.20
C ALA A 64 7.54 -8.95 0.91
N ILE A 65 7.14 -8.50 2.12
CA ILE A 65 8.03 -8.48 3.29
C ILE A 65 8.48 -9.91 3.63
N GLN A 66 7.56 -10.87 3.69
CA GLN A 66 7.89 -12.28 3.98
C GLN A 66 8.88 -12.85 2.95
N GLN A 67 8.70 -12.53 1.67
CA GLN A 67 9.63 -12.95 0.62
C GLN A 67 11.03 -12.37 0.82
N VAL A 68 11.14 -11.09 1.21
CA VAL A 68 12.43 -10.48 1.55
C VAL A 68 13.07 -11.20 2.74
N LEU A 69 12.31 -11.46 3.81
CA LEU A 69 12.84 -12.14 5.01
C LEU A 69 13.33 -13.56 4.71
N GLN A 70 12.72 -14.27 3.76
CA GLN A 70 13.12 -15.63 3.36
C GLN A 70 14.36 -15.66 2.46
N THR A 71 14.66 -14.56 1.75
CA THR A 71 15.72 -14.51 0.74
C THR A 71 16.93 -13.67 1.15
N ALA A 72 16.77 -12.79 2.14
CA ALA A 72 17.85 -11.97 2.64
C ALA A 72 18.93 -12.81 3.33
N THR A 73 20.18 -12.36 3.21
CA THR A 73 21.32 -13.03 3.81
C THR A 73 21.52 -12.56 5.25
N PRO A 74 22.09 -13.39 6.16
CA PRO A 74 22.37 -12.97 7.53
C PRO A 74 23.35 -11.79 7.58
N ALA A 75 23.08 -10.84 8.47
CA ALA A 75 23.96 -9.72 8.79
C ALA A 75 24.73 -10.01 10.10
N THR A 76 25.99 -9.56 10.17
CA THR A 76 26.87 -9.74 11.33
C THR A 76 26.95 -8.50 12.22
N THR A 77 26.48 -7.36 11.75
CA THR A 77 26.64 -6.06 12.42
C THR A 77 25.31 -5.33 12.45
N ARG A 78 25.01 -4.71 13.59
CA ARG A 78 23.85 -3.83 13.75
C ARG A 78 24.32 -2.38 13.61
N PRO A 79 23.75 -1.59 12.68
CA PRO A 79 24.02 -0.17 12.60
C PRO A 79 23.41 0.55 13.81
N GLU A 80 24.12 1.55 14.32
CA GLU A 80 23.60 2.40 15.39
C GLU A 80 22.93 3.63 14.78
N PRO A 81 21.64 3.88 15.07
CA PRO A 81 20.94 5.05 14.55
C PRO A 81 21.54 6.36 15.06
N PRO A 82 21.44 7.44 14.28
CA PRO A 82 21.79 8.76 14.80
C PRO A 82 20.84 9.11 15.95
N GLY A 83 21.38 9.78 16.99
CA GLY A 83 20.59 10.22 18.15
C GLY A 83 19.51 11.26 17.84
N LEU A 84 19.52 11.86 16.64
CA LEU A 84 18.51 12.78 16.13
C LEU A 84 18.30 12.56 14.62
N GLY A 85 17.06 12.78 14.17
CA GLY A 85 16.68 12.65 12.77
C GLY A 85 16.14 11.26 12.44
N TYR A 86 16.27 10.86 11.17
CA TYR A 86 15.79 9.56 10.71
C TYR A 86 16.60 8.42 11.32
N SER A 87 15.92 7.53 12.04
CA SER A 87 16.51 6.38 12.75
C SER A 87 15.96 5.05 12.23
N GLY A 88 15.32 5.06 11.06
CA GLY A 88 14.79 3.88 10.40
C GLY A 88 13.26 3.75 10.45
N MET A 89 12.80 2.57 10.04
CA MET A 89 11.39 2.19 10.05
C MET A 89 11.17 0.98 10.93
N TYR A 90 10.04 0.96 11.63
CA TYR A 90 9.62 -0.11 12.50
C TYR A 90 8.30 -0.67 12.00
N LEU A 91 8.18 -2.00 11.86
CA LEU A 91 6.97 -2.67 11.39
C LEU A 91 6.45 -3.62 12.46
N GLU A 92 5.15 -3.61 12.68
CA GLU A 92 4.42 -4.59 13.46
C GLU A 92 3.53 -5.41 12.54
N LEU A 93 3.87 -6.68 12.37
CA LEU A 93 3.13 -7.61 11.52
C LEU A 93 2.36 -8.60 12.40
N MET A 94 1.10 -8.84 12.03
CA MET A 94 0.30 -9.90 12.64
C MET A 94 0.67 -11.24 12.01
N SER A 95 1.58 -11.98 12.63
CA SER A 95 1.92 -13.35 12.23
C SER A 95 1.14 -14.37 13.08
N THR A 96 0.86 -15.55 12.51
CA THR A 96 0.11 -16.64 13.15
C THR A 96 0.73 -17.01 14.50
N GLY A 97 0.12 -16.53 15.59
CA GLY A 97 0.43 -16.89 16.97
C GLY A 97 1.41 -15.98 17.71
N MET A 98 2.18 -15.11 17.03
CA MET A 98 3.05 -14.14 17.69
C MET A 98 3.33 -12.93 16.80
N PRO A 99 3.35 -11.69 17.36
CA PRO A 99 3.74 -10.51 16.61
C PRO A 99 5.16 -10.66 16.06
N LEU A 100 5.33 -10.36 14.78
CA LEU A 100 6.63 -10.24 14.14
C LEU A 100 6.97 -8.75 14.05
N ARG A 101 8.07 -8.37 14.66
CA ARG A 101 8.54 -6.98 14.68
C ARG A 101 9.77 -6.85 13.82
N LEU A 102 9.80 -5.82 12.98
CA LEU A 102 10.93 -5.54 12.09
C LEU A 102 11.44 -4.14 12.37
N THR A 103 12.76 -3.98 12.47
CA THR A 103 13.40 -2.67 12.41
C THR A 103 14.32 -2.64 11.20
N VAL A 104 14.09 -1.69 10.29
CA VAL A 104 14.89 -1.51 9.07
C VAL A 104 15.63 -0.20 9.19
N PHE A 105 16.95 -0.27 9.19
CA PHE A 105 17.82 0.88 9.26
C PHE A 105 19.23 0.52 8.79
N GLY A 106 19.88 1.40 8.02
CA GLY A 106 21.32 1.32 7.77
C GLY A 106 21.76 0.02 7.10
N GLU A 107 21.02 -0.42 6.08
CA GLU A 107 21.25 -1.68 5.34
C GLU A 107 21.06 -2.96 6.18
N VAL A 108 20.33 -2.88 7.30
CA VAL A 108 20.03 -4.03 8.14
C VAL A 108 18.56 -4.10 8.50
N ILE A 109 18.03 -5.32 8.46
CA ILE A 109 16.70 -5.69 8.95
C ILE A 109 16.90 -6.49 10.23
N ALA A 110 16.55 -5.89 11.38
CA ALA A 110 16.42 -6.63 12.63
C ALA A 110 15.04 -7.28 12.68
N VAL A 111 15.02 -8.59 12.84
CA VAL A 111 13.82 -9.42 12.88
C VAL A 111 13.63 -9.94 14.30
N GLU A 112 12.59 -9.47 14.96
CA GLU A 112 12.24 -9.81 16.33
C GLU A 112 11.00 -10.71 16.33
N GLN A 113 11.18 -11.93 16.81
CA GLN A 113 10.13 -12.92 16.98
C GLN A 113 10.20 -13.45 18.41
N GLY A 114 9.39 -12.86 19.30
CA GLY A 114 9.35 -13.22 20.72
C GLY A 114 10.63 -12.79 21.43
N ALA A 115 11.36 -13.74 22.00
CA ALA A 115 12.65 -13.49 22.66
C ALA A 115 13.85 -13.58 21.71
N SER A 116 13.64 -13.92 20.43
CA SER A 116 14.71 -14.07 19.45
C SER A 116 14.82 -12.86 18.54
N THR A 117 16.04 -12.37 18.36
CA THR A 117 16.38 -11.35 17.37
C THR A 117 17.45 -11.89 16.44
N HIS A 118 17.23 -11.79 15.13
CA HIS A 118 18.25 -12.05 14.12
C HIS A 118 18.33 -10.88 13.14
N TYR A 119 19.46 -10.77 12.44
CA TYR A 119 19.74 -9.64 11.56
C TYR A 119 19.93 -10.15 10.13
N LEU A 120 19.34 -9.44 9.17
CA LEU A 120 19.44 -9.71 7.74
C LEU A 120 19.98 -8.48 7.02
N ASN A 121 20.72 -8.67 5.94
CA ASN A 121 21.24 -7.59 5.12
C ASN A 121 20.12 -7.00 4.23
N ASP A 122 20.12 -5.67 4.10
CA ASP A 122 19.35 -4.90 3.14
C ASP A 122 20.32 -4.14 2.20
N PRO A 123 20.92 -4.83 1.22
CA PRO A 123 21.99 -4.25 0.42
C PRO A 123 21.50 -3.04 -0.38
N ASN A 124 22.24 -1.92 -0.30
CA ASN A 124 21.88 -0.65 -0.94
C ASN A 124 20.50 -0.13 -0.51
N HIS A 125 20.07 -0.39 0.73
CA HIS A 125 18.79 0.10 1.26
C HIS A 125 17.57 -0.27 0.40
N VAL A 126 17.62 -1.39 -0.34
CA VAL A 126 16.57 -1.74 -1.31
C VAL A 126 15.22 -1.90 -0.62
N PHE A 127 15.19 -2.62 0.49
CA PHE A 127 14.01 -2.84 1.29
C PHE A 127 13.58 -1.58 2.04
N GLU A 128 14.53 -0.83 2.63
CA GLU A 128 14.25 0.44 3.30
C GLU A 128 13.61 1.46 2.33
N ARG A 129 14.17 1.62 1.12
CA ARG A 129 13.57 2.44 0.05
C ARG A 129 12.18 1.97 -0.34
N TRP A 130 12.02 0.66 -0.52
CA TRP A 130 10.74 0.07 -0.91
C TRP A 130 9.66 0.35 0.14
N LEU A 131 9.96 0.21 1.42
CA LEU A 131 9.05 0.53 2.53
C LEU A 131 8.65 2.02 2.53
N LEU A 132 9.58 2.93 2.26
CA LEU A 132 9.27 4.35 2.15
C LEU A 132 8.28 4.63 1.00
N GLU A 133 8.42 3.94 -0.13
CA GLU A 133 7.44 4.06 -1.23
C GLU A 133 6.09 3.43 -0.86
N GLN A 134 6.04 2.35 -0.07
CA GLN A 134 4.78 1.81 0.46
C GLN A 134 4.06 2.82 1.38
N ALA A 135 4.82 3.57 2.17
CA ALA A 135 4.28 4.56 3.08
C ALA A 135 3.79 5.84 2.36
N ARG A 136 4.37 6.17 1.20
CA ARG A 136 4.14 7.43 0.47
C ARG A 136 2.66 7.86 0.34
N PRO A 137 1.68 7.00 0.02
CA PRO A 137 0.29 7.43 -0.14
C PRO A 137 -0.36 7.89 1.17
N GLN A 138 0.19 7.49 2.32
CA GLN A 138 -0.36 7.74 3.65
C GLN A 138 0.44 8.78 4.45
N LEU A 139 1.65 9.12 3.99
CA LEU A 139 2.49 10.12 4.65
C LEU A 139 2.19 11.53 4.17
N GLN A 140 2.40 12.50 5.07
CA GLN A 140 2.44 13.91 4.68
C GLN A 140 3.59 14.14 3.69
N PRO A 141 3.39 14.88 2.58
CA PRO A 141 4.41 15.07 1.55
C PRO A 141 5.75 15.60 2.07
N ALA A 142 5.71 16.51 3.04
CA ALA A 142 6.92 17.08 3.66
C ALA A 142 7.75 16.04 4.42
N ILE A 143 7.08 15.11 5.13
CA ILE A 143 7.74 14.02 5.86
C ILE A 143 8.41 13.06 4.88
N TYR A 144 7.69 12.64 3.83
CA TYR A 144 8.25 11.77 2.79
C TYR A 144 9.47 12.40 2.12
N ALA A 145 9.39 13.69 1.72
CA ALA A 145 10.49 14.39 1.07
C ALA A 145 11.72 14.51 1.99
N MET A 146 11.50 14.77 3.28
CA MET A 146 12.57 14.83 4.27
C MET A 146 13.26 13.46 4.44
N ILE A 147 12.52 12.36 4.56
CA ILE A 147 13.12 11.02 4.72
C ILE A 147 13.88 10.64 3.45
N LYS A 148 13.26 10.84 2.27
CA LYS A 148 13.87 10.54 0.97
C LYS A 148 15.19 11.28 0.74
N LYS A 149 15.36 12.46 1.35
CA LYS A 149 16.62 13.21 1.33
C LYS A 149 17.71 12.62 2.23
N ASN A 150 17.32 12.00 3.34
CA ASN A 150 18.25 11.45 4.36
C ASN A 150 18.52 9.95 4.19
N LEU A 151 17.78 9.28 3.30
CA LEU A 151 17.98 7.88 2.96
C LEU A 151 19.09 7.80 1.89
N PRO A 152 20.19 7.05 2.12
CA PRO A 152 21.37 7.03 1.23
C PRO A 152 21.10 6.49 -0.18
#